data_AF-A0A1B6LBU7-F1
#
_entry.id   AF-A0A1B6LBU7-F1
#
_cell.length_a   1.000
_cell.length_b   1.000
_cell.length_c   1.000
_cell.angle_alpha   90.00
_cell.angle_beta   90.00
_cell.angle_gamma   90.00
#
_symmetry.space_group_name_H-M   'P 1'
#
loop_
_entity.id
_entity.type
_entity.pdbx_description
1 polymer ?
#
loop_
_entity_poly.entity_id
_entity_poly.type
_entity_poly.pdbx_seq_one_letter_code
_entity_poly.pdbx_strand_id
1 'polypeptide(L)'
;MGACLTLDREEAKARRRSEEIDKQLTELARQERNIVKILLLGAGESGKSTLVKQMKIIHSDGFTRDELRSFRPTVMDNLLSSMKYVLSGMGLLRINLQSAKNKAYAQTVLMANSCFAM
;
A
#
# COMPACT_ATOMS: atom_id res chain seq x y z
N MET A 1 24.05 -47.87 29.90
CA MET A 1 24.71 -46.59 30.19
C MET A 1 24.86 -45.79 28.90
N GLY A 2 23.87 -44.97 28.51
CA GLY A 2 23.93 -44.29 27.20
C GLY A 2 23.09 -43.01 27.03
N ALA A 3 22.35 -42.57 28.05
CA ALA A 3 21.41 -41.44 27.93
C ALA A 3 21.96 -40.08 28.39
N CYS A 4 23.20 -40.01 28.91
CA CYS A 4 23.77 -38.77 29.44
C CYS A 4 24.39 -37.87 28.33
N LEU A 5 25.04 -38.47 27.33
CA LEU A 5 25.73 -37.73 26.25
C LEU A 5 24.80 -37.01 25.27
N THR A 6 23.52 -37.38 25.22
CA THR A 6 22.52 -36.77 24.34
C THR A 6 22.04 -35.42 24.87
N LEU A 7 21.89 -35.28 26.19
CA LEU A 7 21.46 -34.03 26.82
C LEU A 7 22.52 -32.93 26.66
N ASP A 8 23.80 -33.25 26.92
CA ASP A 8 24.91 -32.30 26.74
C ASP A 8 25.06 -31.82 25.28
N ARG A 9 24.78 -32.69 24.31
CA ARG A 9 24.82 -32.33 22.88
C ARG A 9 23.68 -31.41 22.48
N GLU A 10 22.47 -31.65 22.98
CA GLU A 10 21.32 -30.79 22.72
C GLU A 10 21.46 -29.44 23.43
N GLU A 11 21.98 -29.40 24.66
CA GLU A 11 22.31 -28.15 25.35
C GLU A 11 23.42 -27.37 24.62
N ALA A 12 24.47 -28.04 24.14
CA ALA A 12 25.51 -27.39 23.35
C ALA A 12 24.99 -26.83 22.02
N LYS A 13 24.08 -27.54 21.34
CA LYS A 13 23.40 -27.03 20.14
C LYS A 13 22.50 -25.83 20.47
N ALA A 14 21.74 -25.90 21.56
CA ALA A 14 20.88 -24.81 22.00
C ALA A 14 21.70 -23.55 22.34
N ARG A 15 22.83 -23.71 23.04
CA ARG A 15 23.76 -22.60 23.32
C ARG A 15 24.32 -21.98 22.04
N ARG A 16 24.82 -22.79 21.11
CA ARG A 16 25.32 -22.29 19.81
C ARG A 16 24.24 -21.52 19.03
N ARG A 17 23.01 -22.03 19.02
CA ARG A 17 21.88 -21.35 18.40
C ARG A 17 21.55 -20.03 19.10
N SER A 18 21.59 -19.99 20.44
CA SER A 18 21.39 -18.76 21.21
C SER A 18 22.46 -17.72 20.90
N GLU A 19 23.74 -18.11 20.88
CA GLU A 19 24.85 -17.23 20.53
C GLU A 19 24.74 -16.69 19.10
N GLU A 20 24.24 -17.49 18.16
CA GLU A 20 23.98 -17.06 16.79
C GLU A 20 22.83 -16.05 16.71
N ILE A 21 21.76 -16.26 17.47
CA ILE A 21 20.65 -15.29 17.59
C ILE A 21 21.16 -13.98 18.20
N ASP A 22 21.96 -14.02 19.27
CA ASP A 22 22.49 -12.82 19.92
C ASP A 22 23.40 -12.00 18.98
N LYS A 23 24.20 -12.69 18.15
CA LYS A 23 24.98 -12.06 17.08
C LYS A 23 24.09 -11.38 16.05
N GLN A 24 23.03 -12.07 15.60
CA GLN A 24 22.07 -11.50 14.65
C GLN A 24 21.34 -10.28 15.24
N LEU A 25 20.91 -10.35 16.51
CA LEU A 25 20.26 -9.24 17.21
C LEU A 25 21.18 -8.03 17.33
N THR A 26 22.45 -8.24 17.63
CA THR A 26 23.44 -7.17 17.74
C THR A 26 23.66 -6.47 16.39
N GLU A 27 23.73 -7.24 15.31
CA GLU A 27 23.87 -6.70 13.96
C GLU A 27 22.62 -5.92 13.52
N LEU A 28 21.42 -6.47 13.76
CA LEU A 28 20.16 -5.77 13.50
C LEU A 28 20.04 -4.47 14.30
N ALA A 29 20.45 -4.47 15.57
CA ALA A 29 20.45 -3.27 16.40
C ALA A 29 21.43 -2.20 15.86
N ARG A 30 22.58 -2.61 15.31
CA ARG A 30 23.53 -1.70 14.68
C ARG A 30 22.95 -1.10 13.38
N GLN A 31 22.29 -1.91 12.57
CA GLN A 31 21.61 -1.46 11.36
C GLN A 31 20.49 -0.47 11.69
N GLU A 32 19.65 -0.78 12.68
CA GLU A 32 18.53 0.06 13.08
C GLU A 32 18.99 1.43 13.63
N ARG A 33 20.11 1.48 14.36
CA ARG A 33 20.70 2.76 14.83
C ARG A 33 21.04 3.73 13.70
N ASN A 34 21.30 3.21 12.49
CA ASN A 34 21.62 4.02 11.33
C ASN A 34 20.38 4.41 10.51
N ILE A 35 19.19 3.92 10.87
CA ILE A 35 17.94 4.23 10.15
C ILE A 35 17.34 5.54 10.70
N VAL A 36 17.14 6.51 9.80
CA VAL A 36 16.39 7.73 10.11
C VAL A 36 14.89 7.47 9.93
N LYS A 37 14.14 7.51 11.03
CA LYS A 37 12.67 7.36 11.02
C LYS A 37 12.00 8.72 10.86
N ILE A 38 11.18 8.87 9.82
CA ILE A 38 10.46 10.12 9.50
C ILE A 38 8.96 9.89 9.68
N LEU A 39 8.29 10.77 10.45
CA LEU A 39 6.83 10.79 10.60
C LEU A 39 6.24 11.94 9.79
N LEU A 40 5.34 11.62 8.85
CA LEU A 40 4.63 12.61 8.05
C LEU A 40 3.25 12.89 8.66
N LEU A 41 3.01 14.15 9.05
CA LEU A 41 1.75 14.61 9.64
C LEU A 41 1.02 15.57 8.69
N GLY A 42 -0.31 15.62 8.80
CA GLY A 42 -1.15 16.51 8.01
C GLY A 42 -2.60 16.03 7.93
N ALA A 43 -3.52 16.91 7.56
CA ALA A 43 -4.94 16.61 7.38
C ALA A 43 -5.18 15.48 6.37
N GLY A 44 -6.40 14.92 6.35
CA GLY A 44 -6.82 14.02 5.27
C GLY A 44 -6.53 14.64 3.90
N GLU A 45 -6.14 13.81 2.93
CA GLU A 45 -5.91 14.24 1.53
C GLU A 45 -4.79 15.27 1.30
N SER A 46 -4.01 15.63 2.33
CA SER A 46 -2.91 16.61 2.25
C SER A 46 -1.68 16.17 1.42
N GLY A 47 -1.76 15.06 0.68
CA GLY A 47 -0.68 14.58 -0.18
C GLY A 47 0.43 13.76 0.50
N LYS A 48 0.28 13.35 1.77
CA LYS A 48 1.29 12.51 2.47
C LYS A 48 1.65 11.24 1.70
N SER A 49 0.66 10.50 1.23
CA SER A 49 0.87 9.29 0.42
C SER A 49 1.56 9.61 -0.91
N THR A 50 1.30 10.80 -1.47
CA THR A 50 1.96 11.27 -2.70
C THR A 50 3.44 11.51 -2.46
N LEU A 51 3.80 12.13 -1.34
CA LEU A 51 5.20 12.35 -0.96
C LEU A 51 5.94 11.01 -0.81
N VAL A 52 5.35 10.04 -0.12
CA VAL A 52 5.94 8.69 0.03
C VAL A 52 6.10 8.00 -1.32
N LYS A 53 5.12 8.11 -2.22
CA LYS A 53 5.22 7.56 -3.59
C LYS A 53 6.36 8.22 -4.37
N GLN A 54 6.55 9.53 -4.25
CA GLN A 54 7.64 10.24 -4.91
C GLN A 54 9.01 9.82 -4.35
N MET A 55 9.14 9.64 -3.04
CA MET A 55 10.37 9.12 -2.44
C MET A 55 10.77 7.77 -3.02
N LYS A 56 9.79 6.88 -3.24
CA LYS A 56 10.04 5.58 -3.88
C LYS A 56 10.49 5.72 -5.34
N ILE A 57 9.86 6.63 -6.10
CA ILE A 57 10.24 6.90 -7.50
C ILE A 57 11.68 7.40 -7.60
N ILE A 58 12.09 8.32 -6.72
CA ILE A 58 13.38 8.99 -6.82
C ILE A 58 14.50 8.18 -6.18
N HIS A 59 14.23 7.42 -5.11
CA HIS A 59 15.25 6.80 -4.26
C HIS A 59 15.15 5.28 -4.11
N SER A 60 14.21 4.60 -4.76
CA SER A 60 14.01 3.15 -4.59
C SER A 60 13.60 2.44 -5.89
N ASP A 61 14.23 2.83 -7.00
CA ASP A 61 14.06 2.21 -8.33
C ASP A 61 12.61 2.20 -8.87
N GLY A 62 11.75 3.07 -8.34
CA GLY A 62 10.35 3.15 -8.77
C GLY A 62 9.49 1.97 -8.33
N PHE A 63 8.44 1.71 -9.11
CA PHE A 63 7.46 0.65 -8.82
C PHE A 63 7.64 -0.54 -9.76
N THR A 64 7.55 -1.74 -9.21
CA THR A 64 7.60 -2.96 -10.04
C THR A 64 6.32 -3.12 -10.85
N ARG A 65 6.36 -3.96 -11.89
CA ARG A 65 5.16 -4.25 -12.71
C ARG A 65 4.03 -4.85 -11.87
N ASP A 66 4.35 -5.66 -10.87
CA ASP A 66 3.35 -6.25 -9.98
C ASP A 66 2.69 -5.22 -9.07
N GLU A 67 3.46 -4.26 -8.57
CA GLU A 67 2.93 -3.13 -7.82
C GLU A 67 2.06 -2.22 -8.69
N LEU A 68 2.49 -1.93 -9.92
CA LEU A 68 1.67 -1.15 -10.85
C LEU A 68 0.35 -1.87 -11.18
N ARG A 69 0.38 -3.19 -11.32
CA ARG A 69 -0.83 -4.00 -11.49
C ARG A 69 -1.75 -3.93 -10.26
N SER A 70 -1.20 -3.92 -9.05
CA SER A 70 -2.00 -3.83 -7.82
C SER A 70 -2.66 -2.46 -7.64
N PHE A 71 -2.12 -1.38 -8.24
CA PHE A 71 -2.78 -0.07 -8.24
C PHE A 71 -3.92 0.07 -9.24
N ARG A 72 -4.01 -0.80 -10.26
CA ARG A 72 -5.01 -0.68 -11.33
C ARG A 72 -6.46 -0.64 -10.80
N PRO A 73 -6.89 -1.49 -9.85
CA PRO A 73 -8.23 -1.39 -9.27
C PRO A 73 -8.50 -0.03 -8.64
N THR A 74 -7.58 0.48 -7.83
CA THR A 74 -7.71 1.81 -7.21
C THR A 74 -7.82 2.93 -8.24
N VAL A 75 -7.08 2.86 -9.36
CA VAL A 75 -7.20 3.85 -10.44
C VAL A 75 -8.58 3.81 -11.07
N MET A 76 -9.13 2.62 -11.31
CA MET A 76 -10.46 2.46 -11.91
C MET A 76 -11.57 2.92 -10.95
N ASP A 77 -11.47 2.57 -9.67
CA ASP A 77 -12.42 3.00 -8.65
C ASP A 77 -12.41 4.52 -8.46
N ASN A 78 -11.22 5.14 -8.47
CA ASN A 78 -11.09 6.59 -8.42
C ASN A 78 -11.76 7.24 -9.65
N LEU A 79 -11.53 6.70 -10.85
CA LEU A 79 -12.11 7.22 -12.08
C LEU A 79 -13.65 7.19 -12.03
N LEU A 80 -14.25 6.05 -11.67
CA LEU A 80 -15.71 5.92 -11.56
C LEU A 80 -16.27 6.82 -10.45
N SER A 81 -15.64 6.84 -9.28
CA SER A 81 -16.08 7.65 -8.15
C SER A 81 -16.00 9.14 -8.46
N SER A 82 -14.93 9.60 -9.11
CA SER A 82 -14.80 11.00 -9.56
C SER A 82 -15.88 11.37 -10.58
N MET A 83 -16.16 10.51 -11.56
CA MET A 83 -17.23 10.76 -12.53
C MET A 83 -18.60 10.85 -11.83
N LYS A 84 -18.91 9.94 -10.91
CA LYS A 84 -20.15 9.97 -10.12
C LYS A 84 -20.26 11.22 -9.26
N TYR A 85 -19.15 11.65 -8.66
CA TYR A 85 -19.11 12.85 -7.83
C TYR A 85 -19.45 14.10 -8.65
N VAL A 86 -18.84 14.24 -9.83
CA VAL A 86 -19.14 15.35 -10.76
C VAL A 86 -20.60 15.31 -11.21
N LEU A 87 -21.10 14.16 -11.68
CA LEU A 87 -22.48 14.04 -12.16
C LEU A 87 -23.51 14.31 -11.06
N SER A 88 -23.27 13.81 -9.85
CA SER A 88 -24.12 14.11 -8.68
C SER A 88 -24.10 15.60 -8.35
N GLY A 89 -22.92 16.21 -8.37
CA GLY A 89 -22.74 17.64 -8.15
C GLY A 89 -23.47 18.51 -9.19
N MET A 90 -23.46 18.11 -10.46
CA MET A 90 -24.25 18.79 -11.51
C MET A 90 -25.74 18.76 -11.20
N GLY A 91 -26.28 17.65 -10.69
CA GLY A 91 -27.67 17.55 -10.25
C GLY A 91 -27.99 18.50 -9.10
N LEU A 92 -27.13 18.56 -8.08
CA LEU A 92 -27.28 19.47 -6.93
C LEU A 92 -27.23 20.94 -7.33
N LEU A 93 -26.30 21.30 -8.21
CA LEU A 93 -26.09 22.67 -8.69
C LEU A 93 -27.02 23.05 -9.86
N ARG A 94 -27.90 22.13 -10.30
CA ARG A 94 -28.81 22.29 -11.44
C ARG A 94 -28.10 22.66 -12.74
N ILE A 95 -26.90 22.12 -12.95
CA ILE A 95 -26.12 22.29 -14.18
C ILE A 95 -26.52 21.19 -15.17
N ASN A 96 -27.05 21.59 -16.32
CA ASN A 96 -27.46 20.65 -17.35
C ASN A 96 -26.28 20.13 -18.16
N LEU A 97 -26.36 18.87 -18.60
CA LEU A 97 -25.46 18.35 -19.63
C LEU A 97 -25.60 19.16 -20.91
N GLN A 98 -24.47 19.51 -21.54
CA GLN A 98 -24.47 20.28 -22.79
C GLN A 98 -25.19 19.54 -23.92
N SER A 99 -25.04 18.21 -24.00
CA SER A 99 -25.68 17.36 -25.00
C SER A 99 -26.69 16.43 -24.35
N ALA A 100 -27.94 16.44 -24.84
CA ALA A 100 -28.98 15.52 -24.39
C ALA A 100 -28.64 14.04 -24.66
N LYS A 101 -27.79 13.76 -25.66
CA LYS A 101 -27.31 12.40 -25.96
C LYS A 101 -26.52 11.80 -24.80
N ASN A 102 -25.88 12.64 -23.98
CA ASN A 102 -25.05 12.19 -22.86
C ASN A 102 -25.86 11.72 -21.65
N LYS A 103 -27.19 11.91 -21.64
CA LYS A 103 -28.06 11.45 -20.55
C LYS A 103 -27.94 9.94 -20.33
N ALA A 104 -27.90 9.17 -21.41
CA ALA A 104 -27.75 7.71 -21.33
C ALA A 104 -26.42 7.31 -20.68
N TYR A 105 -25.30 7.90 -21.11
CA TYR A 105 -23.98 7.62 -20.52
C TYR A 105 -23.90 8.02 -19.04
N ALA A 106 -24.45 9.19 -18.69
CA ALA A 106 -24.49 9.65 -17.31
C ALA A 106 -25.27 8.68 -16.42
N GLN A 107 -26.40 8.15 -16.89
CA GLN A 107 -27.15 7.12 -16.18
C GLN A 107 -26.34 5.83 -16.02
N THR A 108 -25.66 5.36 -17.06
CA THR A 108 -24.78 4.17 -16.97
C THR A 108 -23.71 4.35 -15.89
N VAL A 109 -23.03 5.50 -15.87
CA VAL A 109 -21.99 5.79 -14.86
C VAL A 109 -22.57 5.84 -13.45
N LEU A 110 -23.73 6.49 -13.26
CA LEU A 110 -24.38 6.59 -11.95
C LEU A 110 -24.85 5.23 -11.42
N MET A 111 -25.33 4.35 -12.30
CA MET A 111 -25.82 3.00 -11.95
C MET A 111 -24.70 1.97 -11.77
N ALA A 112 -23.50 2.19 -12.31
CA ALA A 112 -22.40 1.23 -12.22
C ALA A 112 -21.88 1.09 -10.77
N ASN A 113 -21.88 -0.12 -10.20
CA ASN A 113 -21.40 -0.35 -8.83
C ASN A 113 -19.89 -0.53 -8.73
N SER A 114 -19.24 -0.97 -9.79
CA SER A 114 -17.78 -1.08 -9.90
C SER A 114 -17.35 -1.00 -11.35
N CYS A 115 -16.08 -0.70 -11.59
CA CYS A 115 -15.49 -0.80 -12.94
C CYS A 115 -15.30 -2.24 -13.43
N PHE A 116 -15.42 -3.22 -12.55
CA PHE A 116 -15.18 -4.64 -12.84
C PHE A 116 -16.45 -5.43 -13.15
N ALA A 117 -17.63 -4.81 -13.03
CA ALA A 117 -18.93 -5.43 -13.29
C ALA A 117 -19.46 -5.14 -14.71
N MET A 118 -18.56 -4.97 -15.69
CA MET A 118 -18.89 -4.99 -17.13
C MET A 118 -18.46 -6.31 -17.75
#